data_AF-A0A2A2D121-F1
#
_entry.id   AF-A0A2A2D121-F1
#
_cell.length_a   1.000
_cell.length_b   1.000
_cell.length_c   1.000
_cell.angle_alpha   90.00
_cell.angle_beta   90.00
_cell.angle_gamma   90.00
#
_symmetry.space_group_name_H-M   'P 1'
#
loop_
_entity.id
_entity.type
_entity.pdbx_description
1 polymer ?
#
loop_
_entity_poly.entity_id
_entity_poly.type
_entity_poly.pdbx_seq_one_letter_code
_entity_poly.pdbx_strand_id
1 'polypeptide(L)'
;MTTPPSPFENLKHLAEQDDAERRAMDVSAALRAIPDLQKWLREIRQGAVQEMRDRGASHAGVAKVIGTSRARAQQIAEGRATGKRADDRRDEGGPDASADA
;
A
#
# COMPACT_ATOMS: atom_id res chain seq x y z
N MET A 1 -2.56 -15.17 -0.84
CA MET A 1 -1.56 -14.90 0.22
C MET A 1 -2.32 -14.54 1.49
N THR A 2 -2.09 -15.23 2.61
CA THR A 2 -2.88 -15.08 3.86
C THR A 2 -2.14 -14.36 4.98
N THR A 3 -0.84 -14.12 4.83
CA THR A 3 0.03 -13.55 5.88
C THR A 3 0.42 -12.11 5.50
N PRO A 4 0.38 -11.15 6.45
CA PRO A 4 0.84 -9.78 6.20
C PRO A 4 2.36 -9.74 5.94
N PRO A 5 2.88 -8.76 5.20
CA PRO A 5 4.32 -8.64 4.97
C PRO A 5 5.08 -8.33 6.26
N SER A 6 6.35 -8.74 6.33
CA SER A 6 7.25 -8.33 7.41
C SER A 6 7.40 -6.79 7.45
N PRO A 7 7.50 -6.17 8.63
CA PRO A 7 7.51 -6.77 9.98
C PRO A 7 6.11 -6.81 10.63
N PHE A 8 5.03 -6.71 9.85
CA PHE A 8 3.68 -6.56 10.41
C PHE A 8 3.06 -7.85 10.97
N GLU A 9 3.69 -9.01 10.72
CA GLU A 9 3.29 -10.30 11.30
C GLU A 9 3.22 -10.25 12.84
N ASN A 10 4.04 -9.41 13.47
CA ASN A 10 4.24 -9.36 14.92
C ASN A 10 4.06 -7.95 15.52
N LEU A 11 3.19 -7.12 14.96
CA LEU A 11 2.95 -5.73 15.40
C LEU A 11 2.76 -5.57 16.92
N LYS A 12 2.10 -6.53 17.58
CA LYS A 12 1.85 -6.52 19.02
C LYS A 12 3.14 -6.38 19.83
N HIS A 13 4.22 -7.03 19.40
CA HIS A 13 5.47 -7.07 20.13
C HIS A 13 6.31 -5.81 19.99
N LEU A 14 6.05 -4.97 18.98
CA LEU A 14 6.79 -3.71 18.78
C LEU A 14 6.59 -2.72 19.94
N ALA A 15 5.43 -2.72 20.59
CA ALA A 15 5.15 -1.80 21.70
C ALA A 15 5.64 -2.35 23.06
N GLU A 16 5.79 -3.67 23.16
CA GLU A 16 6.10 -4.42 24.40
C GLU A 16 7.60 -4.55 24.67
N GLN A 17 8.48 -4.08 23.77
CA GLN A 17 9.93 -4.16 23.94
C GLN A 17 10.44 -3.20 25.01
N ASP A 18 11.09 -3.68 26.07
CA ASP A 18 11.60 -2.81 27.15
C ASP A 18 12.78 -1.93 26.70
N ASP A 19 13.65 -2.46 25.84
CA ASP A 19 14.79 -1.71 25.28
C ASP A 19 14.31 -0.64 24.28
N ALA A 20 14.56 0.62 24.62
CA ALA A 20 14.17 1.77 23.83
C ALA A 20 14.88 1.86 22.48
N GLU A 21 16.16 1.47 22.39
CA GLU A 21 16.93 1.50 21.14
C GLU A 21 16.38 0.45 20.18
N ARG A 22 16.20 -0.77 20.68
CA ARG A 22 15.63 -1.86 19.89
C ARG A 22 14.23 -1.53 19.39
N ARG A 23 13.39 -0.94 20.26
CA ARG A 23 12.04 -0.49 19.92
C ARG A 23 12.04 0.55 18.81
N ALA A 24 12.93 1.55 18.89
CA ALA A 24 13.05 2.58 17.87
C ALA A 24 13.46 2.00 16.51
N MET A 25 14.40 1.03 16.49
CA MET A 25 14.82 0.34 15.27
C MET A 25 13.67 -0.44 14.63
N ASP A 26 12.99 -1.29 15.41
CA ASP A 26 11.97 -2.20 14.89
C ASP A 26 10.70 -1.43 14.44
N VAL A 27 10.29 -0.39 15.19
CA VAL A 27 9.20 0.50 14.76
C VAL A 27 9.57 1.27 13.50
N SER A 28 10.82 1.75 13.38
CA SER A 28 11.28 2.42 12.16
C SER A 28 11.24 1.51 10.94
N ALA A 29 11.60 0.23 11.11
CA ALA A 29 11.47 -0.77 10.05
C ALA A 29 9.99 -0.99 9.65
N ALA A 30 9.09 -1.07 10.63
CA ALA A 30 7.65 -1.20 10.37
C ALA A 30 7.10 0.02 9.61
N LEU A 31 7.44 1.23 10.03
CA LEU A 31 7.01 2.45 9.34
C LEU A 31 7.47 2.49 7.88
N ARG A 32 8.71 2.07 7.59
CA ARG A 32 9.23 1.98 6.22
C ARG A 32 8.49 0.95 5.36
N ALA A 33 8.01 -0.13 5.96
CA ALA A 33 7.27 -1.19 5.26
C ALA A 33 5.78 -0.87 5.03
N ILE A 34 5.25 0.24 5.57
CA ILE A 34 3.83 0.63 5.40
C ILE A 34 3.38 0.65 3.93
N PRO A 35 4.15 1.17 2.95
CA PRO A 35 3.73 1.15 1.55
C PRO A 35 3.46 -0.27 1.02
N ASP A 36 4.29 -1.24 1.40
CA ASP A 36 4.14 -2.63 1.00
C ASP A 36 2.91 -3.26 1.66
N LEU A 37 2.69 -2.98 2.95
CA LEU A 37 1.46 -3.37 3.63
C LEU A 37 0.22 -2.77 2.96
N GLN A 38 0.26 -1.49 2.59
CA GLN A 38 -0.84 -0.84 1.90
C GLN A 38 -1.10 -1.47 0.53
N LYS A 39 -0.05 -1.85 -0.21
CA LYS A 39 -0.18 -2.59 -1.47
C LYS A 39 -0.87 -3.92 -1.26
N TRP A 40 -0.38 -4.72 -0.31
CA TRP A 40 -0.95 -6.02 0.04
C TRP A 40 -2.42 -5.93 0.45
N LEU A 41 -2.79 -4.96 1.31
CA LEU A 41 -4.18 -4.71 1.69
C LEU A 41 -5.06 -4.27 0.52
N ARG A 42 -4.53 -3.47 -0.42
CA ARG A 42 -5.27 -3.05 -1.63
C ARG A 42 -5.57 -4.24 -2.54
N GLU A 43 -4.64 -5.16 -2.70
CA GLU A 43 -4.81 -6.39 -3.48
C GLU A 43 -5.90 -7.28 -2.86
N ILE A 44 -5.87 -7.50 -1.54
CA ILE A 44 -6.92 -8.24 -0.82
C ILE A 44 -8.27 -7.57 -1.00
N ARG A 45 -8.35 -6.25 -0.82
CA ARG A 45 -9.61 -5.51 -1.00
C ARG A 45 -10.13 -5.64 -2.43
N GLN A 46 -9.26 -5.56 -3.42
CA GLN A 46 -9.64 -5.74 -4.81
C GLN A 46 -10.21 -7.15 -5.04
N GLY A 47 -9.55 -8.20 -4.55
CA GLY A 47 -10.04 -9.58 -4.63
C GLY A 47 -11.44 -9.73 -4.02
N ALA A 48 -11.63 -9.23 -2.78
CA ALA A 48 -12.93 -9.28 -2.12
C ALA A 48 -14.03 -8.51 -2.87
N VAL A 49 -13.68 -7.36 -3.48
CA VAL A 49 -14.60 -6.61 -4.35
C VAL A 49 -14.97 -7.43 -5.58
N GLN A 50 -14.01 -8.07 -6.24
CA GLN A 50 -14.28 -8.92 -7.40
C GLN A 50 -15.18 -10.09 -7.03
N GLU A 51 -14.91 -10.79 -5.92
CA GLU A 51 -15.77 -11.88 -5.44
C GLU A 51 -17.23 -11.42 -5.20
N MET A 52 -17.44 -10.23 -4.62
CA MET A 52 -18.79 -9.68 -4.47
C MET A 52 -19.45 -9.40 -5.83
N ARG A 53 -18.68 -8.90 -6.79
CA ARG A 53 -19.16 -8.63 -8.16
C ARG A 53 -19.54 -9.92 -8.89
N ASP A 54 -18.74 -10.97 -8.74
CA ASP A 54 -18.98 -12.28 -9.32
C ASP A 54 -20.23 -12.96 -8.74
N ARG A 55 -20.55 -12.68 -7.47
CA ARG A 55 -21.82 -13.07 -6.82
C ARG A 55 -23.02 -12.22 -7.22
N GLY A 56 -22.86 -11.29 -8.18
CA GLY A 56 -23.93 -10.46 -8.73
C GLY A 56 -24.18 -9.14 -8.00
N ALA A 57 -23.34 -8.76 -7.02
CA ALA A 57 -23.53 -7.47 -6.33
C ALA A 57 -23.27 -6.30 -7.29
N SER A 58 -24.12 -5.26 -7.26
CA SER A 58 -23.89 -4.03 -8.02
C SER A 58 -22.72 -3.22 -7.43
N HIS A 59 -22.05 -2.37 -8.23
CA HIS A 59 -21.02 -1.45 -7.72
C HIS A 59 -21.55 -0.53 -6.60
N ALA A 60 -22.84 -0.16 -6.65
CA ALA A 60 -23.47 0.62 -5.58
C ALA A 60 -23.67 -0.22 -4.30
N GLY A 61 -24.03 -1.50 -4.43
CA GLY A 61 -24.11 -2.42 -3.31
C GLY A 61 -22.76 -2.65 -2.64
N VAL A 62 -21.72 -2.90 -3.44
CA VAL A 62 -20.34 -3.01 -2.95
C VAL A 62 -19.89 -1.72 -2.24
N ALA A 63 -20.16 -0.57 -2.85
CA ALA A 63 -19.80 0.73 -2.28
C ALA A 63 -20.43 0.97 -0.90
N LYS A 64 -21.69 0.55 -0.70
CA LYS A 64 -22.36 0.59 0.60
C LYS A 64 -21.68 -0.30 1.64
N VAL A 65 -21.25 -1.49 1.25
CA VAL A 65 -20.57 -2.45 2.15
C VAL A 65 -19.22 -1.93 2.63
N ILE A 66 -18.39 -1.40 1.72
CA ILE A 66 -17.02 -0.98 2.04
C ILE A 66 -16.90 0.51 2.41
N GLY A 67 -18.03 1.23 2.53
CA GLY A 67 -18.06 2.63 2.93
C GLY A 67 -17.38 3.58 1.94
N THR A 68 -17.64 3.44 0.64
CA THR A 68 -17.05 4.30 -0.40
C THR A 68 -18.06 4.73 -1.46
N SER A 69 -17.63 5.49 -2.47
CA SER A 69 -18.51 5.88 -3.59
C SER A 69 -18.65 4.76 -4.62
N ARG A 70 -19.77 4.74 -5.37
CA ARG A 70 -19.98 3.79 -6.48
C ARG A 70 -18.82 3.82 -7.49
N ALA A 71 -18.39 5.01 -7.88
CA ALA A 71 -17.27 5.19 -8.82
C ALA A 71 -15.97 4.60 -8.26
N ARG A 72 -15.73 4.76 -6.95
CA ARG A 72 -14.54 4.19 -6.32
C ARG A 72 -14.61 2.66 -6.24
N ALA A 73 -15.77 2.09 -5.93
CA ALA A 73 -15.97 0.64 -5.95
C ALA A 73 -15.71 0.04 -7.34
N GLN A 74 -16.14 0.73 -8.41
CA GLN A 74 -15.83 0.34 -9.79
C GLN A 74 -14.33 0.36 -10.07
N GLN A 75 -13.63 1.46 -9.75
CA GLN A 75 -12.19 1.56 -9.95
C GLN A 75 -11.43 0.45 -9.20
N ILE A 76 -11.87 0.10 -7.99
CA ILE A 76 -11.25 -0.98 -7.21
C ILE A 76 -11.46 -2.32 -7.92
N ALA A 77 -12.67 -2.62 -8.41
CA ALA A 77 -12.94 -3.86 -9.15
C ALA A 77 -12.04 -4.00 -10.39
N GLU A 78 -11.81 -2.89 -11.08
CA GLU A 78 -10.96 -2.78 -12.28
C GLU A 78 -9.45 -2.71 -11.96
N GLY A 79 -9.04 -2.74 -10.69
CA GLY A 79 -7.63 -2.61 -10.30
C GLY A 79 -7.02 -1.25 -10.55
N ARG A 80 -7.83 -0.20 -10.75
CA ARG A 80 -7.35 1.16 -11.00
C ARG A 80 -6.90 1.85 -9.70
N ALA A 81 -5.60 2.09 -9.61
CA ALA A 81 -5.03 2.94 -8.57
C ALA A 81 -5.29 4.42 -8.87
N THR A 82 -5.83 5.15 -7.89
CA THR A 82 -5.85 6.61 -7.92
C THR A 82 -4.46 7.09 -7.47
N GLY A 83 -3.57 7.37 -8.42
CA GLY A 83 -2.25 7.92 -8.10
C GLY A 83 -1.14 7.56 -9.08
N LYS A 84 -1.27 7.97 -10.35
CA LYS A 84 -0.09 8.28 -11.17
C LYS A 84 -0.02 9.80 -11.22
N ARG A 85 0.66 10.44 -10.26
CA ARG A 85 1.34 11.68 -10.62
C ARG A 85 2.47 11.21 -11.53
N ALA A 86 2.47 11.70 -12.76
CA ALA A 86 3.56 11.50 -13.70
C ALA A 86 4.85 12.02 -13.07
N ASP A 87 5.64 11.13 -12.48
CA ASP A 87 7.05 11.38 -12.20
C ASP A 87 7.83 10.61 -13.24
N ASP A 88 7.88 11.21 -14.43
CA ASP A 88 8.62 10.72 -15.58
C ASP A 88 9.21 11.93 -16.32
N ARG A 89 9.86 12.82 -15.55
CA ARG A 89 10.72 13.92 -16.02
C ARG A 89 11.71 14.34 -14.92
N ARG A 90 12.59 13.42 -14.51
CA ARG A 90 13.93 13.75 -13.96
C ARG A 90 14.89 12.63 -14.33
N ASP A 91 15.05 12.42 -15.63
CA ASP A 91 16.21 11.75 -16.18
C ASP A 91 16.64 12.54 -17.42
N GLU A 92 17.41 13.60 -17.18
CA GLU A 92 18.31 14.22 -18.16
C GLU A 92 19.21 15.19 -17.39
N GLY A 93 20.46 14.79 -17.16
CA GLY A 93 21.51 15.67 -16.64
C GLY A 93 22.42 15.09 -15.55
N GLY A 94 22.99 13.90 -15.75
CA GLY A 94 24.34 13.63 -15.24
C GLY A 94 25.35 13.76 -16.40
N PRO A 95 26.66 13.67 -16.16
CA PRO A 95 27.50 14.34 -15.16
C PRO A 95 28.53 15.26 -15.87
N ASP A 96 28.91 16.39 -15.27
CA ASP A 96 30.17 17.07 -15.66
C ASP A 96 30.99 17.35 -14.41
N ALA A 97 31.86 16.39 -14.10
CA ALA A 97 32.95 16.57 -13.18
C ALA A 97 34.21 16.10 -13.90
N SER A 98 34.69 16.93 -14.83
CA SER A 98 36.07 16.86 -15.29
C SER A 98 36.74 18.23 -15.25
N ALA A 99 37.85 18.25 -14.49
CA ALA A 99 39.10 18.96 -14.73
C ALA A 99 39.29 20.43 -14.27
N ASP A 100 40.42 20.58 -13.58
CA ASP A 100 41.34 21.72 -13.48
C ASP A 100 40.95 22.97 -12.65
N ALA A 101 41.57 23.10 -11.47
CA ALA A 101 42.68 24.02 -11.20
C ALA A 101 43.08 24.01 -9.71
#